data_AF-A0A5C8ZSJ2-F1
#
_entry.id   AF-A0A5C8ZSJ2-F1
#
_cell.length_a   1.000
_cell.length_b   1.000
_cell.length_c   1.000
_cell.angle_alpha   90.00
_cell.angle_beta   90.00
_cell.angle_gamma   90.00
#
_symmetry.space_group_name_H-M   'P 1'
#
loop_
_entity.id
_entity.type
_entity.pdbx_description
1 polymer ?
#
loop_
_entity_poly.entity_id
_entity_poly.type
_entity_poly.pdbx_seq_one_letter_code
_entity_poly.pdbx_strand_id
1 'polypeptide(L)'
;MITSFKTKLRMASIEDRLSHDLGLRPSTAVWLTRMAWDVAGERNINLMAYRGEPLLQQCLSLLDDSTYSSLLCMTAGTSPKFAEFLNSHRSNSAVDTAQAA
;
A
#
# COMPACT_ATOMS: atom_id res chain seq x y z
N MET A 1 -9.35 1.63 23.99
CA MET A 1 -10.33 0.97 23.10
C MET A 1 -10.61 1.73 21.79
N ILE A 2 -10.34 3.04 21.70
CA ILE A 2 -10.58 3.86 20.48
C ILE A 2 -9.55 3.63 19.35
N THR A 3 -8.33 3.18 19.67
CA THR A 3 -7.22 3.06 18.71
C THR A 3 -7.45 1.96 17.68
N SER A 4 -7.92 0.78 18.08
CA SER A 4 -8.18 -0.35 17.18
C SER A 4 -9.34 -0.10 16.22
N PHE A 5 -10.38 0.62 16.64
CA PHE A 5 -11.49 1.02 15.77
C PHE A 5 -11.02 2.00 14.68
N LYS A 6 -10.24 3.02 15.06
CA LYS A 6 -9.68 3.99 14.12
C LYS A 6 -8.74 3.35 13.11
N THR A 7 -7.94 2.37 13.53
CA THR A 7 -7.08 1.59 12.64
C THR A 7 -7.90 0.81 11.62
N LYS A 8 -8.92 0.07 12.05
CA LYS A 8 -9.79 -0.70 11.17
C LYS A 8 -10.50 0.18 10.15
N LEU A 9 -11.05 1.32 10.57
CA LEU A 9 -11.73 2.25 9.67
C LEU A 9 -10.78 2.82 8.60
N ARG A 10 -9.54 3.12 8.98
CA ARG A 10 -8.52 3.61 8.04
C ARG A 10 -8.10 2.54 7.05
N MET A 11 -7.87 1.31 7.50
CA MET A 11 -7.54 0.20 6.61
C MET A 11 -8.68 -0.11 5.66
N ALA A 12 -9.92 -0.11 6.14
CA ALA A 12 -11.11 -0.27 5.28
C ALA A 12 -11.21 0.83 4.21
N SER A 13 -10.85 2.08 4.54
CA SER A 13 -10.81 3.16 3.54
C SER A 13 -9.71 2.96 2.48
N ILE A 14 -8.59 2.34 2.83
CA ILE A 14 -7.53 2.01 1.87
C ILE A 14 -7.95 0.82 1.00
N GLU A 15 -8.56 -0.19 1.60
CA GLU A 15 -9.12 -1.35 0.91
C GLU A 15 -10.17 -0.94 -0.14
N ASP A 16 -11.06 -0.02 0.24
CA ASP A 16 -12.07 0.53 -0.65
C ASP A 16 -11.44 1.23 -1.86
N ARG A 17 -10.38 2.03 -1.66
CA ARG A 17 -9.66 2.69 -2.77
C ARG A 17 -8.91 1.70 -3.66
N LEU A 18 -8.23 0.72 -3.06
CA LEU A 18 -7.55 -0.35 -3.81
C LEU A 18 -8.55 -1.12 -4.69
N SER A 19 -9.77 -1.36 -4.20
CA SER A 19 -10.78 -2.09 -4.95
C SER A 19 -11.57 -1.25 -5.95
N HIS A 20 -12.09 -0.11 -5.51
CA HIS A 20 -13.00 0.71 -6.31
C HIS A 20 -12.24 1.59 -7.30
N ASP A 21 -11.15 2.23 -6.87
CA ASP A 21 -10.39 3.16 -7.72
C ASP A 21 -9.39 2.40 -8.60
N LEU A 22 -8.63 1.47 -8.01
CA LEU A 22 -7.57 0.73 -8.70
C LEU A 22 -8.04 -0.60 -9.30
N GLY A 23 -9.31 -0.97 -9.10
CA GLY A 23 -9.93 -2.14 -9.74
C GLY A 23 -9.44 -3.48 -9.22
N LEU A 24 -8.85 -3.54 -8.02
CA LEU A 24 -8.44 -4.81 -7.42
C LEU A 24 -9.64 -5.56 -6.85
N ARG A 25 -9.55 -6.90 -6.84
CA ARG A 25 -10.54 -7.71 -6.13
C ARG A 25 -10.54 -7.35 -4.64
N PRO A 26 -11.70 -7.25 -3.97
CA PRO A 26 -11.79 -6.94 -2.53
C PRO A 26 -10.92 -7.85 -1.67
N SER A 27 -10.85 -9.14 -1.99
CA SER A 27 -9.97 -10.09 -1.31
C SER A 27 -8.49 -9.75 -1.45
N THR A 28 -8.06 -9.28 -2.62
CA THR A 28 -6.69 -8.84 -2.89
C THR A 28 -6.37 -7.53 -2.17
N ALA A 29 -7.31 -6.58 -2.13
CA ALA A 29 -7.16 -5.33 -1.40
C ALA A 29 -6.97 -5.55 0.11
N VAL A 30 -7.83 -6.39 0.71
CA VAL A 30 -7.72 -6.80 2.13
C VAL A 30 -6.42 -7.54 2.39
N TRP A 31 -5.99 -8.41 1.47
CA TRP A 31 -4.72 -9.12 1.61
C TRP A 31 -3.52 -8.16 1.58
N LEU A 32 -3.50 -7.18 0.66
CA LEU A 32 -2.44 -6.18 0.57
C LEU A 32 -2.35 -5.32 1.84
N THR A 33 -3.48 -4.81 2.34
CA THR A 33 -3.50 -4.00 3.57
C THR A 33 -3.07 -4.80 4.79
N ARG A 34 -3.47 -6.07 4.88
CA ARG A 34 -3.03 -6.99 5.94
C ARG A 34 -1.51 -7.19 5.92
N MET A 35 -0.95 -7.52 4.76
CA MET A 35 0.49 -7.77 4.62
C MET A 35 1.30 -6.50 4.89
N ALA A 36 0.85 -5.34 4.40
CA ALA A 36 1.50 -4.07 4.68
C ALA A 36 1.50 -3.72 6.18
N TRP A 37 0.39 -4.04 6.87
CA TRP A 37 0.28 -3.87 8.31
C TRP A 37 1.24 -4.78 9.10
N ASP A 38 1.33 -6.04 8.69
CA ASP A 38 2.21 -7.02 9.34
C ASP A 38 3.69 -6.63 9.14
N VAL A 39 4.09 -6.25 7.92
CA VAL A 39 5.45 -5.75 7.62
C VAL A 39 5.77 -4.47 8.38
N ALA A 40 4.80 -3.55 8.51
CA ALA A 40 4.99 -2.35 9.34
C ALA A 40 5.20 -2.69 10.81
N GLY A 41 4.49 -3.70 11.33
CA GLY A 41 4.68 -4.22 12.68
C GLY A 41 6.09 -4.77 12.90
N GLU A 42 6.59 -5.56 11.96
CA GLU A 42 7.95 -6.12 12.02
C GLU A 42 9.04 -5.04 11.95
N ARG A 43 8.85 -4.02 11.11
CA ARG A 43 9.79 -2.90 10.93
C ARG A 43 9.62 -1.78 11.95
N ASN A 44 8.69 -1.92 12.90
CA ASN A 44 8.34 -0.91 13.90
C ASN A 44 7.98 0.46 13.29
N ILE A 45 7.28 0.43 12.14
CA ILE A 45 6.83 1.62 11.41
C ILE A 45 5.40 1.95 11.80
N ASN A 46 5.18 3.18 12.23
CA ASN A 46 3.85 3.64 12.61
C ASN A 46 3.04 4.08 11.38
N LEU A 47 2.38 3.13 10.71
CA LEU A 47 1.46 3.43 9.60
C LEU A 47 0.37 4.44 9.96
N MET A 48 -0.06 4.49 11.22
CA MET A 48 -1.12 5.41 11.65
C MET A 48 -0.69 6.88 11.72
N ALA A 49 0.61 7.17 11.57
CA ALA A 49 1.12 8.52 11.36
C ALA A 49 0.66 9.11 10.02
N TYR A 50 0.47 8.24 9.00
CA TYR A 50 0.06 8.63 7.66
C TYR A 50 -1.47 8.63 7.50
N ARG A 51 -2.00 9.40 6.54
CA ARG A 51 -3.44 9.53 6.26
C ARG A 51 -3.70 9.62 4.77
N GLY A 52 -4.80 9.03 4.30
CA GLY A 52 -5.24 9.16 2.91
C GLY A 52 -4.23 8.58 1.92
N GLU A 53 -3.82 9.39 0.94
CA GLU A 53 -2.89 8.96 -0.11
C GLU A 53 -1.49 8.56 0.41
N PRO A 54 -0.82 9.34 1.28
CA PRO A 54 0.43 8.92 1.91
C PRO A 54 0.38 7.57 2.63
N LEU A 55 -0.78 7.20 3.20
CA LEU A 55 -0.95 5.90 3.86
C LEU A 55 -0.94 4.76 2.84
N LEU A 56 -1.63 4.94 1.70
CA LEU A 56 -1.62 3.98 0.60
C LEU A 56 -0.20 3.81 0.03
N GLN A 57 0.49 4.92 -0.22
CA GLN A 57 1.86 4.92 -0.72
C GLN A 57 2.82 4.20 0.23
N GLN A 58 2.73 4.49 1.54
CA GLN A 58 3.55 3.81 2.55
C GLN A 58 3.27 2.30 2.60
N CYS A 59 2.01 1.88 2.53
CA CYS A 59 1.67 0.46 2.47
C CYS A 59 2.31 -0.24 1.27
N LEU A 60 2.30 0.41 0.10
CA LEU A 60 2.87 -0.17 -1.11
C LEU A 60 4.40 -0.15 -1.09
N SER A 61 5.03 0.92 -0.63
CA SER A 61 6.48 0.98 -0.42
C SER A 61 6.95 -0.14 0.52
N LEU A 62 6.25 -0.37 1.63
CA LEU A 62 6.61 -1.45 2.56
C LEU A 62 6.53 -2.83 1.92
N LEU A 63 5.53 -3.05 1.07
CA LEU A 63 5.39 -4.30 0.34
C LEU A 63 6.44 -4.43 -0.77
N ASP A 64 6.79 -3.34 -1.43
CA ASP A 64 7.80 -3.31 -2.51
C ASP A 64 9.22 -3.53 -1.97
N ASP A 65 9.52 -3.01 -0.79
CA ASP A 65 10.79 -3.22 -0.08
C ASP A 65 10.85 -4.54 0.70
N SER A 66 9.82 -5.38 0.57
CA SER A 66 9.70 -6.68 1.25
C SER A 66 9.81 -7.85 0.28
N THR A 67 9.77 -9.06 0.82
CA THR A 67 9.68 -10.30 0.03
C THR A 67 8.40 -10.41 -0.79
N TYR A 68 7.40 -9.55 -0.54
CA TYR A 68 6.12 -9.52 -1.25
C TYR A 68 6.14 -8.71 -2.55
N SER A 69 7.27 -8.11 -2.93
CA SER A 69 7.41 -7.32 -4.17
C SER A 69 7.00 -8.11 -5.42
N SER A 70 7.39 -9.37 -5.51
CA SER A 70 7.00 -10.28 -6.60
C SER A 70 5.48 -10.49 -6.66
N LEU A 71 4.82 -10.64 -5.51
CA LEU A 71 3.36 -10.80 -5.45
C LEU A 71 2.65 -9.50 -5.80
N LEU A 72 3.23 -8.36 -5.44
CA LEU A 72 2.72 -7.04 -5.78
C LEU A 72 2.83 -6.77 -7.30
N CYS A 73 3.88 -7.26 -7.96
CA CYS A 73 3.97 -7.28 -9.42
C CYS A 73 2.96 -8.24 -10.07
N MET A 74 2.69 -9.40 -9.46
CA MET A 74 1.64 -10.32 -9.95
C MET A 74 0.25 -9.70 -9.85
N THR A 75 -0.06 -8.99 -8.77
CA THR A 75 -1.35 -8.30 -8.62
C THR A 75 -1.47 -7.12 -9.59
N ALA A 76 -0.37 -6.40 -9.88
CA ALA A 76 -0.30 -5.45 -10.98
C ALA A 76 -0.71 -6.06 -12.33
N GLY A 77 -0.28 -7.30 -12.61
CA GLY A 77 -0.67 -8.02 -13.82
C GLY A 77 -2.17 -8.30 -13.94
N THR A 78 -2.93 -8.23 -12.84
CA THR A 78 -4.38 -8.50 -12.83
C THR A 78 -5.25 -7.26 -12.96
N SER A 79 -4.71 -6.06 -12.71
CA SER A 79 -5.41 -4.79 -12.92
C SER A 79 -4.50 -3.75 -13.59
N PRO A 80 -4.82 -3.30 -14.82
CA PRO A 80 -4.00 -2.33 -15.54
C PRO A 80 -3.94 -0.97 -14.81
N LYS A 81 -5.02 -0.55 -14.17
CA LYS A 81 -5.06 0.68 -13.36
C LYS A 81 -4.12 0.61 -12.16
N PHE A 82 -4.08 -0.56 -11.50
CA PHE A 82 -3.16 -0.77 -10.39
C PHE A 82 -1.70 -0.82 -10.86
N ALA A 83 -1.43 -1.42 -12.03
CA ALA A 83 -0.10 -1.42 -12.63
C ALA A 83 0.39 -0.01 -12.98
N GLU A 84 -0.46 0.82 -13.60
CA GLU A 84 -0.14 2.23 -13.89
C GLU A 84 0.13 3.02 -12.62
N PHE A 85 -0.70 2.81 -11.59
CA PHE A 85 -0.50 3.45 -10.29
C PHE A 85 0.83 3.05 -9.63
N LEU A 86 1.15 1.76 -9.63
CA LEU A 86 2.40 1.24 -9.08
C LEU A 86 3.63 1.73 -9.83
N ASN A 87 3.58 1.76 -11.17
CA ASN A 87 4.66 2.30 -11.98
C ASN A 87 4.85 3.79 -11.73
N SER A 88 3.75 4.56 -11.67
CA SER A 88 3.79 5.99 -11.33
C SER A 88 4.39 6.21 -9.94
N HIS A 89 4.02 5.39 -8.96
CA HIS A 89 4.55 5.44 -7.60
C HIS A 89 6.06 5.15 -7.57
N ARG A 90 6.52 4.07 -8.21
CA ARG A 90 7.94 3.71 -8.30
C ARG A 90 8.76 4.78 -9.02
N SER A 91 8.24 5.34 -10.11
CA SER A 91 8.86 6.45 -10.82
C SER A 91 9.01 7.68 -9.94
N ASN A 92 7.99 8.03 -9.15
CA ASN A 92 8.06 9.18 -8.25
C ASN A 92 9.05 8.94 -7.09
N SER A 93 9.05 7.73 -6.53
CA SER A 93 9.98 7.35 -5.46
C SER A 93 11.46 7.35 -5.93
N ALA A 94 11.70 7.02 -7.20
CA ALA A 94 13.03 7.11 -7.81
C ALA A 94 13.50 8.56 -8.00
N VAL A 95 12.59 9.49 -8.27
CA VAL A 95 12.90 10.94 -8.41
C VAL A 95 13.26 11.55 -7.06
N ASP A 96 12.51 11.23 -5.99
CA ASP A 96 12.83 11.70 -4.63
C ASP A 96 14.20 11.19 -4.14
N THR A 97 14.58 9.96 -4.52
CA THR A 97 15.90 9.41 -4.17
C THR A 97 17.02 10.05 -4.99
N ALA A 98 16.77 10.44 -6.25
CA ALA A 98 17.74 11.12 -7.11
C ALA A 98 17.96 12.59 -6.72
N GLN A 99 16.99 13.22 -6.07
CA GLN A 99 17.06 14.63 -5.65
C GLN A 99 17.62 14.81 -4.22
N ALA A 100 17.77 13.71 -3.47
CA ALA A 100 18.36 13.66 -2.14
C ALA A 100 19.85 13.21 -2.13
N ALA A 101 20.46 13.01 -3.31
CA ALA A 101 21.85 12.57 -3.48
C ALA A 101 22.79 13.70 -3.87
#